data_AF-A0A9X3YP94-F1
#
_entry.id   AF-A0A9X3YP94-F1
#
_cell.length_a   1.000
_cell.length_b   1.000
_cell.length_c   1.000
_cell.angle_alpha   90.00
_cell.angle_beta   90.00
_cell.angle_gamma   90.00
#
_symmetry.space_group_name_H-M   'P 1'
#
loop_
_entity.id
_entity.type
_entity.pdbx_description
1 polymer ?
#
loop_
_entity_poly.entity_id
_entity_poly.type
_entity_poly.pdbx_seq_one_letter_code
_entity_poly.pdbx_strand_id
1 'polypeptide(L)'
;MHEVVDTPVLSRGLTCTLYRIRRGMIPDYYLLAFPRSEGEPSPADLSEMLALGMARAQSLAKERVGDPGAYSVLYSGYSARREHGWHIHIVLLTGRWRKAWLYFVLAGKNALQALGLRRDDAPRPVR
;
A
#
# COMPACT_ATOMS: atom_id res chain seq x y z
N MET A 1 -12.74 3.50 7.43
CA MET A 1 -12.43 4.93 7.65
C MET A 1 -10.93 5.06 7.53
N HIS A 2 -10.49 5.88 6.59
CA HIS A 2 -9.09 6.19 6.35
C HIS A 2 -8.82 7.58 6.91
N GLU A 3 -7.63 7.79 7.42
CA GLU A 3 -7.18 9.07 7.98
C GLU A 3 -5.97 9.53 7.19
N VAL A 4 -5.93 10.79 6.75
CA VAL A 4 -4.75 11.35 6.12
C VAL A 4 -3.69 11.60 7.18
N VAL A 5 -2.50 11.05 6.98
CA VAL A 5 -1.35 11.17 7.89
C VAL A 5 -0.34 12.18 7.35
N ASP A 6 -0.13 12.20 6.04
CA ASP A 6 0.86 13.06 5.38
C ASP A 6 0.50 13.24 3.90
N THR A 7 1.05 14.27 3.27
CA THR A 7 0.86 14.60 1.85
C THR A 7 2.19 14.94 1.18
N PRO A 8 3.07 13.96 0.96
CA PRO A 8 4.36 14.21 0.36
C PRO A 8 4.24 14.59 -1.13
N VAL A 9 5.15 15.46 -1.57
CA VAL A 9 5.18 16.00 -2.94
C VAL A 9 6.34 15.38 -3.70
N LEU A 10 6.08 14.89 -4.91
CA LEU A 10 7.08 14.39 -5.85
C LEU A 10 7.83 15.57 -6.49
N SER A 11 8.98 15.31 -7.08
CA SER A 11 9.85 16.32 -7.71
C SER A 11 9.16 17.05 -8.87
N ARG A 12 8.15 16.43 -9.49
CA ARG A 12 7.29 17.04 -10.53
C ARG A 12 6.17 17.92 -9.97
N GLY A 13 6.07 18.09 -8.65
CA GLY A 13 5.01 18.84 -7.98
C GLY A 13 3.73 18.05 -7.69
N LEU A 14 3.70 16.75 -8.00
CA LEU A 14 2.53 15.90 -7.78
C LEU A 14 2.39 15.53 -6.30
N THR A 15 1.23 15.77 -5.72
CA THR A 15 0.97 15.49 -4.30
C THR A 15 0.44 14.07 -4.11
N CYS A 16 1.24 13.22 -3.48
CA CYS A 16 0.80 11.92 -3.00
C CYS A 16 0.09 12.08 -1.64
N THR A 17 -0.77 11.13 -1.28
CA THR A 17 -1.44 11.13 0.03
C THR A 17 -1.13 9.84 0.78
N LEU A 18 -0.65 9.97 2.02
CA LEU A 18 -0.42 8.87 2.92
C LEU A 18 -1.62 8.70 3.84
N TYR A 19 -2.33 7.59 3.70
CA TYR A 19 -3.47 7.25 4.53
C TYR A 19 -3.10 6.23 5.60
N ARG A 20 -3.69 6.34 6.80
CA ARG A 20 -3.77 5.26 7.79
C ARG A 20 -5.10 4.52 7.64
N ILE A 21 -5.02 3.21 7.52
CA ILE A 21 -6.17 2.32 7.35
C ILE A 21 -6.58 1.77 8.71
N ARG A 22 -7.68 2.29 9.27
CA ARG A 22 -8.15 1.90 10.62
C ARG A 22 -9.14 0.72 10.63
N ARG A 23 -9.79 0.40 9.50
CA ARG A 23 -10.78 -0.69 9.40
C ARG A 23 -10.24 -1.82 8.54
N GLY A 24 -9.55 -2.77 9.16
CA GLY A 24 -9.07 -3.96 8.48
C GLY A 24 -8.48 -4.99 9.45
N MET A 25 -8.35 -6.23 9.00
CA MET A 25 -7.70 -7.30 9.76
C MET A 25 -6.17 -7.11 9.87
N ILE A 26 -5.61 -6.13 9.15
CA ILE A 26 -4.18 -5.83 9.14
C ILE A 26 -3.97 -4.60 10.06
N PRO A 27 -3.33 -4.76 11.22
CA PRO A 27 -3.01 -3.63 12.10
C PRO A 27 -1.89 -2.77 11.49
N ASP A 28 -1.80 -1.52 11.94
CA ASP A 28 -0.71 -0.59 11.60
C ASP A 28 -0.42 -0.49 10.09
N TYR A 29 -1.52 -0.38 9.35
CA TYR A 29 -1.54 -0.42 7.90
C TYR A 29 -1.74 0.98 7.31
N TYR A 30 -0.90 1.32 6.35
CA TYR A 30 -0.86 2.61 5.67
C TYR A 30 -0.84 2.42 4.15
N LEU A 31 -1.28 3.44 3.44
CA LEU A 31 -1.36 3.47 1.99
C LEU A 31 -0.80 4.78 1.47
N LEU A 32 0.31 4.75 0.73
CA LEU A 32 0.79 5.91 -0.01
C LEU A 32 0.15 5.88 -1.40
N ALA A 33 -0.74 6.82 -1.69
CA ALA A 33 -1.50 6.88 -2.93
C ALA A 33 -1.00 8.01 -3.84
N PHE A 34 -0.84 7.71 -5.12
CA PHE A 34 -0.64 8.67 -6.20
C PHE A 34 -1.96 9.41 -6.49
N PRO A 35 -1.93 10.70 -6.88
CA PRO A 35 -3.13 11.44 -7.23
C PRO A 35 -3.88 10.77 -8.40
N ARG A 36 -5.14 10.40 -8.16
CA ARG A 36 -5.97 9.72 -9.16
C ARG A 36 -6.25 10.58 -10.40
N SER A 37 -6.20 11.90 -10.27
CA SER A 37 -6.39 12.86 -11.37
C SER A 37 -5.32 12.77 -12.44
N GLU A 38 -4.11 12.30 -12.09
CA GLU A 38 -2.95 12.26 -12.97
C GLU A 38 -2.83 10.95 -13.77
N GLY A 39 -3.75 10.00 -13.56
CA GLY A 39 -3.72 8.71 -14.25
C GLY A 39 -2.57 7.80 -13.78
N GLU A 40 -1.81 7.27 -14.74
CA GLU A 40 -0.67 6.38 -14.49
C GLU A 40 0.62 7.19 -14.24
N PRO A 41 1.33 6.95 -13.12
CA PRO A 41 2.62 7.56 -12.85
C PRO A 41 3.62 7.15 -13.91
N SER A 42 4.49 8.09 -14.30
CA SER A 42 5.64 7.75 -15.14
C SER A 42 6.60 6.82 -14.38
N PRO A 43 7.53 6.13 -15.06
CA PRO A 43 8.56 5.34 -14.39
C PRO A 43 9.40 6.14 -13.37
N ALA A 44 9.62 7.43 -13.64
CA ALA A 44 10.30 8.34 -12.72
C ALA A 44 9.46 8.63 -11.48
N ASP A 45 8.16 8.94 -11.66
CA ASP A 45 7.23 9.15 -10.54
C ASP A 45 7.12 7.89 -9.68
N LEU A 46 7.03 6.71 -10.30
CA LEU A 46 6.95 5.45 -9.58
C LEU A 46 8.22 5.16 -8.76
N SER A 47 9.39 5.41 -9.34
CA SER A 47 10.68 5.23 -8.65
C SER A 47 10.78 6.16 -7.44
N GLU A 48 10.39 7.43 -7.60
CA GLU A 48 10.36 8.41 -6.53
C GLU A 48 9.34 8.03 -5.45
N MET A 49 8.14 7.60 -5.84
CA MET A 49 7.13 7.11 -4.91
C MET A 49 7.60 5.90 -4.10
N LEU A 50 8.35 4.96 -4.70
CA LEU A 50 8.90 3.81 -3.99
C LEU A 50 9.95 4.25 -2.96
N ALA A 51 10.87 5.13 -3.34
CA ALA A 51 11.86 5.70 -2.43
C ALA A 51 11.19 6.44 -1.26
N LEU A 52 10.22 7.29 -1.57
CA LEU A 52 9.41 8.01 -0.60
C LEU A 52 8.62 7.07 0.31
N GLY A 53 8.02 6.02 -0.24
CA GLY A 53 7.28 5.00 0.50
C GLY A 53 8.16 4.27 1.51
N MET A 54 9.37 3.88 1.12
CA MET A 54 10.35 3.26 2.02
C MET A 54 10.80 4.22 3.12
N ALA A 55 11.11 5.47 2.77
CA ALA A 55 11.49 6.49 3.75
C ALA A 55 10.37 6.74 4.78
N ARG A 56 9.12 6.87 4.33
CA ARG A 56 7.96 7.04 5.22
C ARG A 56 7.69 5.80 6.06
N ALA A 57 7.85 4.61 5.52
CA ALA A 57 7.73 3.36 6.27
C ALA A 57 8.75 3.30 7.42
N GLN A 58 10.01 3.66 7.15
CA GLN A 58 11.06 3.69 8.16
C GLN A 58 10.77 4.69 9.28
N SER A 59 10.35 5.92 8.94
CA SER A 59 9.97 6.94 9.93
C SER A 59 8.78 6.48 10.79
N LEU A 60 7.72 5.97 10.14
CA LEU A 60 6.54 5.46 10.85
C LEU A 60 6.89 4.28 11.77
N ALA A 61 7.73 3.36 11.33
CA ALA A 61 8.14 2.21 12.14
C ALA A 61 8.93 2.66 13.38
N LYS A 62 9.87 3.59 13.21
CA LYS A 62 10.60 4.21 14.32
C LYS A 62 9.66 4.89 15.32
N GLU A 63 8.74 5.73 14.84
CA GLU A 63 7.83 6.51 15.69
C GLU A 63 6.79 5.65 16.42
N ARG A 64 6.26 4.61 15.77
CA ARG A 64 5.13 3.83 16.29
C ARG A 64 5.54 2.61 17.09
N VAL A 65 6.66 1.99 16.73
CA VAL A 65 7.08 0.71 17.31
C VAL A 65 8.53 0.68 17.76
N GLY A 66 9.27 1.79 17.63
CA GLY A 66 10.64 1.94 18.12
C GLY A 66 11.71 1.23 17.27
N ASP A 67 11.33 0.54 16.20
CA ASP A 67 12.24 -0.17 15.30
C ASP A 67 12.03 0.34 13.86
N PRO A 68 13.00 1.08 13.28
CA PRO A 68 12.90 1.59 11.92
C PRO A 68 12.84 0.49 10.86
N GLY A 69 13.25 -0.76 11.17
CA GLY A 69 13.21 -1.90 10.26
C GLY A 69 11.92 -2.73 10.35
N ALA A 70 11.03 -2.44 11.31
CA ALA A 70 9.82 -3.21 11.56
C ALA A 70 8.67 -2.86 10.59
N TYR A 71 8.91 -2.99 9.29
CA TYR A 71 7.89 -2.73 8.27
C TYR A 71 7.96 -3.71 7.09
N SER A 72 6.91 -3.69 6.26
CA SER A 72 6.90 -4.31 4.94
C SER A 72 6.20 -3.38 3.96
N VAL A 73 6.80 -3.28 2.78
CA VAL A 73 6.28 -2.53 1.65
C VAL A 73 5.77 -3.51 0.60
N LEU A 74 4.56 -3.31 0.11
CA LEU A 74 4.02 -4.06 -1.02
C LEU A 74 3.58 -3.08 -2.10
N TYR A 75 4.06 -3.33 -3.31
CA TYR A 75 3.64 -2.65 -4.50
C TYR A 75 3.13 -3.69 -5.50
N SER A 76 1.96 -3.45 -6.07
CA SER A 76 1.35 -4.34 -7.05
C SER A 76 1.31 -3.65 -8.41
N GLY A 77 1.80 -4.33 -9.45
CA GLY A 77 1.68 -3.89 -10.84
C GLY A 77 0.22 -3.81 -11.29
N TYR A 78 -0.03 -3.27 -12.48
CA TYR A 78 -1.39 -3.01 -12.97
C TYR A 78 -2.28 -4.26 -12.93
N SER A 79 -1.82 -5.37 -13.52
CA SER A 79 -2.58 -6.62 -13.63
C SER A 79 -2.86 -7.33 -12.31
N ALA A 80 -2.16 -6.95 -11.23
CA ALA A 80 -2.31 -7.55 -9.90
C ALA A 80 -3.13 -6.68 -8.94
N ARG A 81 -3.62 -5.52 -9.39
CA ARG A 81 -4.35 -4.56 -8.55
C ARG A 81 -5.87 -4.79 -8.57
N ARG A 82 -6.53 -4.25 -7.54
CA ARG A 82 -7.98 -4.36 -7.31
C ARG A 82 -8.71 -3.02 -7.41
N GLU A 83 -7.98 -1.90 -7.34
CA GLU A 83 -8.54 -0.55 -7.35
C GLU A 83 -7.89 0.28 -8.46
N HIS A 84 -8.68 1.16 -9.06
CA HIS A 84 -8.21 2.21 -9.95
C HIS A 84 -7.42 3.26 -9.14
N GLY A 85 -6.11 3.03 -9.00
CA GLY A 85 -5.19 3.95 -8.35
C GLY A 85 -3.83 3.33 -8.12
N TRP A 86 -2.78 4.13 -8.29
CA TRP A 86 -1.40 3.71 -8.03
C TRP A 86 -1.09 3.97 -6.56
N HIS A 87 -0.69 2.93 -5.85
CA HIS A 87 -0.46 3.02 -4.42
C HIS A 87 0.54 1.99 -3.93
N ILE A 88 1.15 2.31 -2.81
CA ILE A 88 2.10 1.47 -2.09
C ILE A 88 1.50 1.16 -0.72
N HIS A 89 1.43 -0.13 -0.40
CA HIS A 89 1.00 -0.61 0.89
C HIS A 89 2.19 -0.62 1.85
N ILE A 90 2.02 -0.02 3.02
CA ILE A 90 3.03 -0.01 4.09
C ILE A 90 2.40 -0.63 5.32
N VAL A 91 2.97 -1.71 5.84
CA VAL A 91 2.47 -2.39 7.05
C VAL A 91 3.59 -2.43 8.07
N LEU A 92 3.33 -1.94 9.29
CA LEU A 92 4.29 -2.08 10.39
C LEU A 92 4.16 -3.47 11.01
N LEU A 93 5.27 -4.20 11.10
CA LEU A 93 5.30 -5.60 11.50
C LEU A 93 6.33 -5.83 12.59
N THR A 94 5.87 -5.85 13.84
CA THR A 94 6.69 -6.25 14.98
C THR A 94 6.63 -7.77 15.17
N GLY A 95 7.65 -8.47 14.67
CA GLY A 95 7.84 -9.90 14.89
C GLY A 95 7.17 -10.83 13.85
N ARG A 96 7.50 -12.13 13.96
CA ARG A 96 7.16 -13.13 12.94
C ARG A 96 5.67 -13.47 12.88
N TRP A 97 4.96 -13.44 14.01
CA TRP A 97 3.53 -13.76 14.05
C TRP A 97 2.65 -12.72 13.35
N ARG A 98 2.96 -11.42 13.51
CA ARG A 98 2.26 -10.35 12.77
C ARG A 98 2.49 -10.48 11.26
N LYS A 99 3.71 -10.85 10.86
CA LYS A 99 4.05 -11.11 9.46
C LYS A 99 3.31 -12.34 8.90
N ALA A 100 3.24 -13.42 9.66
CA ALA A 100 2.46 -14.61 9.28
C ALA A 100 0.96 -14.28 9.15
N TRP A 101 0.41 -13.51 10.09
CA TRP A 101 -0.98 -13.05 10.03
C TRP A 101 -1.27 -12.19 8.80
N LEU A 102 -0.37 -11.25 8.46
CA LEU A 102 -0.45 -10.48 7.22
C LEU A 102 -0.55 -11.42 6.01
N TYR A 103 0.34 -12.40 5.90
CA TYR A 103 0.34 -13.34 4.78
C TYR A 103 -0.91 -14.20 4.74
N PHE A 104 -1.42 -14.65 5.89
CA PHE A 104 -2.67 -15.38 5.97
C PHE A 104 -3.85 -14.54 5.47
N VAL A 105 -3.97 -13.28 5.92
CA VAL A 105 -5.01 -12.36 5.47
C VAL A 105 -4.92 -12.07 3.97
N LEU A 106 -3.70 -11.84 3.46
CA LEU A 106 -3.48 -11.59 2.02
C LEU A 106 -3.79 -12.84 1.19
N ALA A 107 -3.36 -14.02 1.61
CA ALA A 107 -3.67 -15.28 0.95
C ALA A 107 -5.18 -15.54 0.92
N GLY A 108 -5.87 -15.38 2.05
CA GLY A 108 -7.32 -15.53 2.13
C GLY A 108 -8.07 -14.56 1.21
N LYS A 109 -7.66 -13.29 1.15
CA LYS A 109 -8.23 -12.31 0.22
C LYS A 109 -8.07 -12.74 -1.24
N ASN A 110 -6.89 -13.21 -1.63
CA ASN A 110 -6.63 -13.69 -2.99
C ASN A 110 -7.40 -14.97 -3.31
N ALA A 111 -7.50 -15.91 -2.37
CA ALA A 111 -8.26 -17.14 -2.54
C ALA A 111 -9.76 -16.87 -2.73
N LEU A 112 -10.36 -16.00 -1.91
CA LEU A 112 -11.77 -15.60 -2.07
C LEU A 112 -12.05 -14.96 -3.43
N GLN A 113 -11.09 -14.22 -3.98
CA GLN A 113 -11.20 -13.64 -5.31
C GLN A 113 -11.07 -14.71 -6.41
N ALA A 114 -10.09 -15.61 -6.31
CA ALA A 114 -9.91 -16.71 -7.26
C ALA A 114 -11.15 -17.62 -7.32
N LEU A 115 -11.84 -17.78 -6.19
CA LEU A 115 -13.10 -18.53 -6.07
C LEU A 115 -14.35 -17.74 -6.49
N GLY A 116 -14.22 -16.47 -6.89
CA GLY A 116 -15.34 -15.63 -7.31
C GLY A 116 -16.30 -15.20 -6.18
N LEU A 117 -15.97 -15.52 -4.93
CA LEU A 117 -16.75 -15.16 -3.74
C LEU A 117 -16.60 -13.69 -3.34
N ARG A 118 -15.66 -12.99 -3.99
CA ARG A 118 -15.42 -11.57 -3.79
C ARG A 118 -15.22 -10.89 -5.15
N ARG A 119 -16.10 -9.93 -5.46
CA ARG A 119 -16.01 -9.08 -6.66
C ARG A 119 -15.37 -7.75 -6.25
N ASP A 120 -14.12 -7.55 -6.67
CA ASP A 120 -13.42 -6.25 -6.61
C ASP A 120 -13.17 -5.79 -8.05
N ASP A 121 -12.84 -4.50 -8.27
CA ASP A 121 -12.55 -3.90 -9.60
C ASP A 121 -11.19 -4.36 -10.16
N ALA A 122 -10.96 -5.68 -10.19
CA ALA A 122 -9.77 -6.26 -10.79
C ALA A 122 -9.80 -6.03 -12.32
N PRO A 123 -8.66 -5.67 -12.94
CA PRO A 123 -8.57 -5.52 -14.38
C PRO A 123 -8.96 -6.85 -15.04
N ARG A 124 -9.90 -6.78 -15.98
CA ARG A 124 -10.28 -7.96 -16.78
C ARG A 124 -9.09 -8.30 -17.68
N PRO A 125 -8.70 -9.59 -17.80
CA PRO A 125 -7.73 -9.97 -18.81
C PRO A 125 -8.29 -9.56 -20.17
N VAL A 126 -7.55 -8.69 -20.88
CA VAL A 126 -7.81 -8.41 -22.29
C VAL A 126 -7.45 -9.72 -23.01
N ARG A 127 -8.47 -10.40 -23.52
CA ARG A 127 -8.31 -11.55 -24.43
C ARG A 127 -8.01 -11.06 -25.83
#